data_AF-A0A1Y4CVM4-F1
#
_entry.id   AF-A0A1Y4CVM4-F1
#
_cell.length_a   1.000
_cell.length_b   1.000
_cell.length_c   1.000
_cell.angle_alpha   90.00
_cell.angle_beta   90.00
_cell.angle_gamma   90.00
#
_symmetry.space_group_name_H-M   'P 1'
#
loop_
_entity.id
_entity.type
_entity.pdbx_description
1 polymer ?
#
loop_
_entity_poly.entity_id
_entity_poly.type
_entity_poly.pdbx_seq_one_letter_code
_entity_poly.pdbx_strand_id
1 'polypeptide(L)' 'YPSIQKKLWGGSLWSPSYFAGSCGGAPLSVLKQYIEFQRTPN' A
#
# COMPACT_ATOMS: atom_id res chain seq x y z
N TYR A 1 1.55 -30.78 -2.79
CA TYR A 1 1.43 -30.82 -1.32
C TYR A 1 0.00 -31.23 -0.96
N PRO A 2 -0.28 -32.54 -0.81
CA PRO A 2 -1.64 -33.06 -0.69
C PRO A 2 -2.39 -32.60 0.57
N SER A 3 -1.65 -32.26 1.63
CA SER A 3 -2.19 -31.91 2.94
C SER A 3 -2.95 -30.58 2.99
N ILE A 4 -2.67 -29.66 2.06
CA ILE A 4 -3.29 -28.32 2.01
C ILE A 4 -4.53 -28.30 1.12
N GLN A 5 -4.61 -29.19 0.11
CA GLN A 5 -5.72 -29.21 -0.87
C GLN A 5 -7.08 -29.45 -0.23
N LYS A 6 -7.16 -30.27 0.84
CA LYS A 6 -8.42 -30.49 1.59
C LYS A 6 -8.94 -29.25 2.31
N LYS A 7 -8.08 -28.24 2.52
CA LYS A 7 -8.42 -27.00 3.24
C LYS A 7 -8.75 -25.84 2.30
N LEU A 8 -8.57 -26.00 0.98
CA LEU A 8 -8.84 -24.96 -0.01
C LEU A 8 -10.30 -25.06 -0.46
N TRP A 9 -11.11 -24.09 -0.07
CA TRP A 9 -12.45 -23.92 -0.61
C TRP A 9 -12.34 -23.29 -2.01
N GLY A 10 -12.52 -24.09 -3.06
CA GLY A 10 -12.42 -23.62 -4.46
C GLY A 10 -11.02 -23.70 -5.08
N GLY A 11 -10.08 -24.44 -4.48
CA GLY A 11 -8.78 -24.76 -5.08
C GLY A 11 -7.74 -23.63 -5.09
N SER A 12 -8.12 -22.43 -4.67
CA SER A 12 -7.23 -21.27 -4.58
C SER A 12 -6.68 -21.08 -3.17
N LEU A 13 -5.41 -20.71 -3.07
CA LEU A 13 -4.75 -20.41 -1.80
C LEU A 13 -5.13 -19.04 -1.23
N TRP A 14 -5.48 -18.10 -2.10
CA TRP A 14 -5.80 -16.72 -1.75
C TRP A 14 -7.06 -16.26 -2.46
N SER A 15 -7.75 -15.28 -1.87
CA SER A 15 -8.84 -14.58 -2.55
C SER A 15 -8.32 -13.87 -3.80
N PRO A 16 -9.09 -13.82 -4.91
CA PRO A 16 -8.69 -13.08 -6.11
C PRO A 16 -8.60 -11.57 -5.88
N SER A 17 -9.18 -11.06 -4.79
CA SER A 17 -9.08 -9.65 -4.40
C SER A 17 -7.70 -9.35 -3.80
N TYR A 18 -7.04 -8.31 -4.29
CA TYR A 18 -5.79 -7.81 -3.75
C TYR A 18 -5.89 -6.31 -3.44
N PHE A 19 -5.15 -5.86 -2.43
CA PHE A 19 -4.95 -4.46 -2.13
C PHE A 19 -3.49 -4.11 -2.39
N ALA A 20 -3.23 -3.09 -3.20
CA ALA A 20 -1.89 -2.58 -3.47
C ALA A 20 -1.84 -1.10 -3.05
N GLY A 21 -0.97 -0.78 -2.10
CA GLY A 21 -0.72 0.58 -1.63
C GLY A 21 0.77 0.88 -1.68
N SER A 22 1.14 2.10 -2.06
CA SER A 22 2.53 2.55 -2.04
C SER A 22 2.96 2.86 -0.60
N CYS A 23 3.97 2.16 -0.08
CA CYS A 23 4.70 2.58 1.12
C CYS A 23 5.79 3.58 0.73
N GLY A 24 5.40 4.73 0.18
CA GLY A 24 6.31 5.83 -0.09
C GLY A 24 6.30 6.77 1.11
N GLY A 25 7.33 6.74 1.94
CA GLY A 25 7.58 7.83 2.89
C GLY A 25 7.62 9.13 2.09
N ALA A 26 6.85 10.14 2.51
CA ALA A 26 6.80 11.42 1.83
C ALA A 26 8.23 11.87 1.52
N PRO A 27 8.62 11.99 0.24
CA PRO A 27 9.97 12.42 -0.06
C PRO A 27 10.16 13.79 0.61
N LEU A 28 11.35 14.06 1.15
CA LEU A 28 11.67 15.35 1.79
C LEU A 28 11.24 16.56 0.95
N SER A 29 11.11 16.39 -0.37
CA SER A 29 10.55 17.36 -1.30
C SER A 29 9.13 17.81 -0.95
N VAL A 30 8.22 16.92 -0.52
CA VAL A 30 6.84 17.26 -0.15
C VAL A 30 6.82 18.09 1.14
N LEU A 31 7.62 17.71 2.14
CA LEU A 31 7.74 18.48 3.38
C LEU A 31 8.37 19.85 3.13
N LYS A 32 9.39 19.92 2.26
CA LYS A 32 10.01 21.17 1.83
C LYS A 32 9.02 22.09 1.13
N GLN A 33 8.25 21.56 0.17
CA GLN A 33 7.18 22.30 -0.52
C GLN A 33 6.13 22.81 0.46
N TYR A 34 5.71 21.99 1.43
CA TYR A 34 4.75 22.41 2.45
C TYR A 34 5.26 23.59 3.30
N ILE A 35 6.53 23.56 3.75
CA ILE A 35 7.14 24.65 4.53
C ILE A 35 7.27 25.93 3.69
N GLU A 36 7.64 25.82 2.41
CA GLU A 36 7.76 26.97 1.50
C GLU A 36 6.42 27.67 1.28
N PHE A 37 5.34 26.91 1.05
CA PHE A 37 3.99 27.47 0.91
C PHE A 37 3.46 28.11 2.21
N GLN A 38 3.78 27.53 3.37
CA GLN A 38 3.35 28.09 4.67
C GLN A 38 4.07 29.39 5.05
N ARG A 39 5.27 29.65 4.50
CA ARG A 39 6.03 30.88 4.77
C ARG A 39 5.60 32.08 3.93
N THR A 40 4.71 31.88 2.96
CA THR A 40 4.07 32.96 2.20
C THR A 40 2.60 33.04 2.58
N PRO A 41 2.27 33.69 3.71
CA PRO A 41 0.89 34.07 3.96
C PRO A 41 0.53 35.14 2.93
N ASN A 42 -0.51 34.88 2.14
CA ASN A 42 -1.38 35.98 1.74
C ASN A 42 -2.10 36.51 2.97
#